data_AF-A0A7C4N480-F1
#
_entry.id   AF-A0A7C4N480-F1
#
_cell.length_a   1.000
_cell.length_b   1.000
_cell.length_c   1.000
_cell.angle_alpha   90.00
_cell.angle_beta   90.00
_cell.angle_gamma   90.00
#
_symmetry.space_group_name_H-M   'P 1'
#
loop_
_entity.id
_entity.type
_entity.pdbx_description
1 polymer ?
#
loop_
_entity_poly.entity_id
_entity_poly.type
_entity_poly.pdbx_seq_one_letter_code
_entity_poly.pdbx_strand_id
1 'polypeptide(L)'
;MNKIIIILTSMAVSISLLLSGCTKSAINEKDLLGDWEAIKGDYEEINFAKEGNEQRFSAYLGGRLFTDGTWSVKGKDIILQLSTGETVTCKDVKIENGVLSFDGAKQQYQRLRTSEQKIDELITSLSSIEGINFSKPGDTQFTWNFEGIGQKKLKGKMIKATILLTTDDYTDLANAAKKVVELLTSKGFTKSDYNMTEIQSGAENGPIKVLIKQEAPESYDPETDTPISIKGKTAYLEIMCGVIE
;
A
#
# COMPACT_ATOMS: atom_id res chain seq x y z
N MET A 1 21.73 -87.81 14.26
CA MET A 1 22.24 -87.39 12.93
C MET A 1 21.26 -86.44 12.28
N ASN A 2 21.73 -85.60 11.35
CA ASN A 2 21.11 -84.34 10.93
C ASN A 2 20.03 -84.43 9.84
N LYS A 3 19.25 -83.34 9.72
CA LYS A 3 18.67 -82.62 8.54
C LYS A 3 17.22 -82.23 8.87
N ILE A 4 16.84 -80.98 9.21
CA ILE A 4 16.98 -79.65 8.55
C ILE A 4 16.27 -79.58 7.18
N ILE A 5 15.51 -78.47 6.99
CA ILE A 5 15.02 -77.78 5.76
C ILE A 5 13.46 -77.73 5.70
N ILE A 6 12.74 -76.61 5.95
CA ILE A 6 12.53 -75.35 5.15
C ILE A 6 11.42 -75.59 4.07
N ILE A 7 10.37 -74.76 3.80
CA ILE A 7 10.05 -73.34 4.06
C ILE A 7 8.56 -72.97 3.69
N LEU A 8 8.06 -71.76 4.06
CA LEU A 8 6.82 -71.04 3.57
C LEU A 8 5.45 -71.77 3.71
N THR A 9 4.26 -71.16 3.81
CA THR A 9 3.63 -69.82 3.58
C THR A 9 2.50 -69.62 4.64
N SER A 10 1.75 -68.51 4.79
CA SER A 10 1.85 -67.06 4.52
C SER A 10 0.62 -66.35 5.17
N MET A 11 0.62 -65.01 5.28
CA MET A 11 -0.47 -64.12 5.77
C MET A 11 -0.87 -64.27 7.26
N ALA A 12 -1.29 -63.22 7.97
CA ALA A 12 -1.63 -61.85 7.53
C ALA A 12 -0.80 -60.79 8.26
N VAL A 13 -0.32 -59.79 7.50
CA VAL A 13 0.23 -58.54 8.06
C VAL A 13 -0.95 -57.71 8.54
N SER A 14 -1.12 -57.60 9.86
CA SER A 14 -2.06 -56.64 10.44
C SER A 14 -1.67 -55.23 10.00
N ILE A 15 -2.64 -54.53 9.42
CA ILE A 15 -2.48 -53.17 8.91
C ILE A 15 -2.25 -52.22 10.10
N SER A 16 -0.98 -51.97 10.41
CA SER A 16 -0.59 -50.87 11.29
C SER A 16 -0.92 -49.57 10.57
N LEU A 17 -2.03 -48.96 11.00
CA LEU A 17 -2.56 -47.71 10.47
C LEU A 17 -1.45 -46.69 10.23
N LEU A 18 -1.41 -46.15 9.00
CA LEU A 18 -0.68 -44.95 8.69
C LEU A 18 -1.21 -43.83 9.59
N LEU A 19 -0.49 -43.56 10.68
CA LEU A 19 -0.51 -42.25 11.31
C LEU A 19 0.18 -41.27 10.35
N SER A 20 -0.54 -40.93 9.28
CA SER A 20 -0.35 -39.70 8.52
C SER A 20 -0.65 -38.56 9.47
N GLY A 21 0.30 -38.29 10.37
CA GLY A 21 0.26 -37.17 11.29
C GLY A 21 0.07 -35.94 10.44
N CYS A 22 -1.12 -35.34 10.54
CA CYS A 22 -1.43 -34.09 9.86
C CYS A 22 -0.50 -33.04 10.47
N THR A 23 0.63 -32.83 9.80
CA THR A 23 1.57 -31.75 10.09
C THR A 23 0.82 -30.45 9.86
N LYS A 24 0.15 -29.96 10.90
CA LYS A 24 -0.28 -28.57 10.97
C LYS A 24 0.95 -27.76 10.61
N SER A 25 0.91 -27.08 9.47
CA SER A 25 1.99 -26.23 9.02
C SER A 25 2.26 -25.22 10.13
N ALA A 26 3.36 -25.41 10.86
CA ALA A 26 3.77 -24.48 11.88
C ALA A 26 4.30 -23.25 11.15
N ILE A 27 3.88 -22.06 11.60
CA ILE A 27 4.36 -20.83 11.00
C ILE A 27 5.86 -20.75 11.23
N ASN A 28 6.62 -20.59 10.15
CA ASN A 28 8.05 -20.37 10.23
C ASN A 28 8.30 -18.98 10.84
N GLU A 29 8.88 -18.94 12.04
CA GLU A 29 9.20 -17.69 12.76
C GLU A 29 9.93 -16.67 11.89
N LYS A 30 10.79 -17.11 10.96
CA LYS A 30 11.55 -16.22 10.08
C LYS A 30 10.67 -15.43 9.13
N ASP A 31 9.55 -16.01 8.70
CA ASP A 31 8.67 -15.38 7.71
C ASP A 31 7.81 -14.27 8.34
N LEU A 32 7.65 -14.30 9.66
CA LEU A 32 7.03 -13.24 10.47
C LEU A 32 7.93 -12.01 10.67
N LEU A 33 9.27 -12.18 10.69
CA LEU A 33 10.19 -11.13 11.12
C LEU A 33 10.13 -9.87 10.25
N GLY A 34 10.14 -8.69 10.88
CA GLY A 34 10.12 -7.37 10.25
C GLY A 34 8.76 -6.65 10.37
N ASP A 35 8.62 -5.57 9.60
CA ASP A 35 7.50 -4.63 9.68
C ASP A 35 6.34 -5.02 8.75
N TRP A 36 5.13 -4.78 9.23
CA TRP A 36 3.88 -5.08 8.54
C TRP A 36 2.87 -3.94 8.71
N GLU A 37 2.39 -3.36 7.61
CA GLU A 37 1.30 -2.37 7.61
C GLU A 37 -0.07 -3.05 7.45
N ALA A 38 -1.11 -2.49 8.06
CA ALA A 38 -2.45 -3.04 7.97
C ALA A 38 -3.08 -2.87 6.59
N ILE A 39 -3.59 -3.97 6.04
CA ILE A 39 -4.69 -3.93 5.06
C ILE A 39 -6.01 -3.70 5.82
N LYS A 40 -6.14 -4.34 6.99
CA LYS A 40 -7.29 -4.30 7.88
C LYS A 40 -6.87 -4.81 9.25
N GLY A 41 -6.90 -3.98 10.28
CA GLY A 41 -6.53 -4.40 11.63
C GLY A 41 -6.81 -3.34 12.68
N ASP A 42 -6.47 -3.68 13.93
CA ASP A 42 -6.65 -2.79 15.09
C ASP A 42 -5.49 -1.77 15.23
N TYR A 43 -4.38 -2.03 14.54
CA TYR A 43 -3.17 -1.21 14.50
C TYR A 43 -2.87 -0.80 13.04
N GLU A 44 -2.19 0.32 12.83
CA GLU A 44 -1.74 0.77 11.51
C GLU A 44 -0.52 -0.05 11.03
N GLU A 45 0.37 -0.39 11.96
CA GLU A 45 1.60 -1.12 11.71
C GLU A 45 1.93 -2.03 12.91
N ILE A 46 2.48 -3.22 12.63
CA ILE A 46 3.03 -4.14 13.62
C ILE A 46 4.42 -4.61 13.19
N ASN A 47 5.31 -4.79 14.16
CA ASN A 47 6.66 -5.30 13.96
C ASN A 47 6.88 -6.58 14.77
N PHE A 48 7.53 -7.57 14.15
CA PHE A 48 8.08 -8.74 14.83
C PHE A 48 9.60 -8.73 14.72
N ALA A 49 10.29 -8.36 15.79
CA ALA A 49 11.75 -8.33 15.84
C ALA A 49 12.33 -9.54 16.58
N LYS A 50 13.61 -9.83 16.31
CA LYS A 50 14.42 -10.79 17.07
C LYS A 50 15.80 -10.20 17.35
N GLU A 51 16.06 -9.88 18.61
CA GLU A 51 17.32 -9.32 19.10
C GLU A 51 18.06 -10.39 19.92
N GLY A 52 18.99 -11.08 19.26
CA GLY A 52 19.68 -12.23 19.83
C GLY A 52 18.70 -13.35 20.19
N ASN A 53 18.43 -13.53 21.48
CA ASN A 53 17.50 -14.53 22.01
C ASN A 53 16.10 -13.97 22.31
N GLU A 54 15.89 -12.65 22.29
CA GLU A 54 14.61 -12.03 22.57
C GLU A 54 13.74 -11.92 21.31
N GLN A 55 12.46 -12.29 21.42
CA GLN A 55 11.44 -12.10 20.39
C GLN A 55 10.57 -10.90 20.81
N ARG A 56 10.70 -9.75 20.13
CA ARG A 56 10.01 -8.50 20.48
C ARG A 56 8.87 -8.18 19.51
N PHE A 57 7.78 -7.67 20.05
CA PHE A 57 6.59 -7.24 19.32
C PHE A 57 6.36 -5.75 19.60
N SER A 58 6.02 -4.99 18.56
CA SER A 58 5.59 -3.59 18.67
C SER A 58 4.39 -3.36 17.76
N ALA A 59 3.46 -2.51 18.17
CA ALA A 59 2.32 -2.08 17.37
C ALA A 59 2.10 -0.57 17.46
N TYR A 60 1.71 0.02 16.35
CA TYR A 60 1.64 1.48 16.16
C TYR A 60 0.25 1.94 15.74
N LEU A 61 -0.14 3.12 16.23
CA LEU A 61 -1.40 3.79 15.92
C LEU A 61 -1.16 5.31 15.91
N GLY A 62 -1.69 6.03 14.92
CA GLY A 62 -1.35 7.43 14.66
C GLY A 62 0.15 7.67 14.45
N GLY A 63 0.86 6.70 13.86
CA GLY A 63 2.33 6.74 13.72
C GLY A 63 3.13 6.77 15.03
N ARG A 64 2.55 6.34 16.15
CA ARG A 64 3.20 6.29 17.47
C ARG A 64 3.12 4.88 18.04
N LEU A 65 4.12 4.48 18.83
CA LEU A 65 4.09 3.22 19.56
C LEU A 65 2.86 3.21 20.48
N PHE A 66 1.98 2.24 20.26
CA PHE A 66 0.72 2.08 21.00
C PHE A 66 0.84 0.97 22.05
N THR A 67 1.44 -0.15 21.69
CA THR A 67 1.76 -1.24 22.62
C THR A 67 3.01 -2.00 22.16
N ASP A 68 3.69 -2.63 23.10
CA ASP A 68 4.90 -3.42 22.89
C ASP A 68 4.85 -4.69 23.75
N GLY A 69 5.79 -5.60 23.53
CA GLY A 69 5.94 -6.80 24.34
C GLY A 69 6.87 -7.82 23.71
N THR A 70 6.63 -9.09 24.06
CA THR A 70 7.29 -10.24 23.44
C THR A 70 6.29 -11.11 22.68
N TRP A 71 6.77 -11.92 21.74
CA TRP A 71 5.94 -12.89 21.01
C TRP A 71 6.55 -14.30 21.07
N SER A 72 5.74 -15.29 20.73
CA SER A 72 6.16 -16.67 20.48
C SER A 72 5.16 -17.41 19.59
N VAL A 73 5.60 -18.41 18.84
CA VAL A 73 4.72 -19.26 18.01
C VAL A 73 4.35 -20.54 18.75
N LYS A 74 3.05 -20.84 18.82
CA LYS A 74 2.52 -22.09 19.38
C LYS A 74 1.68 -22.83 18.34
N GLY A 75 2.36 -23.54 17.45
CA GLY A 75 1.74 -24.26 16.34
C GLY A 75 1.30 -23.31 15.22
N LYS A 76 0.01 -22.98 15.18
CA LYS A 76 -0.59 -22.05 14.20
C LYS A 76 -1.03 -20.71 14.81
N ASP A 77 -0.75 -20.50 16.08
CA ASP A 77 -1.17 -19.31 16.83
C ASP A 77 0.08 -18.54 17.28
N ILE A 78 0.01 -17.20 17.32
CA ILE A 78 1.03 -16.34 17.94
C ILE A 78 0.52 -15.94 19.32
N ILE A 79 1.37 -16.10 20.33
CA ILE A 79 1.12 -15.63 21.69
C ILE A 79 1.93 -14.34 21.88
N LEU A 80 1.24 -13.23 22.11
CA LEU A 80 1.82 -11.94 22.47
C LEU A 80 1.74 -11.78 23.99
N GLN A 81 2.85 -11.46 24.63
CA GLN A 81 2.92 -11.09 26.03
C GLN A 81 3.27 -9.60 26.10
N LEU A 82 2.26 -8.76 26.29
CA LEU A 82 2.38 -7.31 26.23
C LEU A 82 3.05 -6.75 27.48
N SER A 83 3.70 -5.59 27.35
CA SER A 83 4.34 -4.84 28.44
C SER A 83 3.36 -4.42 29.54
N THR A 84 2.07 -4.33 29.21
CA THR A 84 0.94 -4.13 30.14
C THR A 84 0.68 -5.33 31.06
N GLY A 85 1.29 -6.48 30.80
CA GLY A 85 1.03 -7.76 31.47
C GLY A 85 -0.08 -8.60 30.82
N GLU A 86 -0.79 -8.07 29.82
CA GLU A 86 -1.81 -8.82 29.08
C GLU A 86 -1.20 -9.88 28.16
N THR A 87 -1.86 -11.04 28.05
CA THR A 87 -1.51 -12.09 27.09
C THR A 87 -2.56 -12.15 25.98
N VAL A 88 -2.21 -11.74 24.76
CA VAL A 88 -3.08 -11.83 23.58
C VAL A 88 -2.71 -13.07 22.76
N THR A 89 -3.71 -13.78 22.24
CA THR A 89 -3.51 -14.96 21.37
C THR A 89 -4.11 -14.69 20.00
N CYS A 90 -3.26 -14.41 19.02
CA CYS A 90 -3.63 -14.30 17.62
C CYS A 90 -3.81 -15.71 17.05
N LYS A 91 -5.03 -16.12 16.75
CA LYS A 91 -5.35 -17.50 16.35
C LYS A 91 -5.29 -17.68 14.84
N ASP A 92 -5.05 -18.91 14.39
CA ASP A 92 -5.16 -19.28 12.97
C ASP A 92 -4.29 -18.38 12.07
N VAL A 93 -3.08 -18.06 12.55
CA VAL A 93 -2.13 -17.19 11.86
C VAL A 93 -1.62 -17.88 10.60
N LYS A 94 -1.57 -17.12 9.50
CA LYS A 94 -1.10 -17.58 8.18
C LYS A 94 -0.38 -16.47 7.44
N ILE A 95 0.60 -16.84 6.61
CA ILE A 95 1.19 -15.97 5.61
C ILE A 95 0.92 -16.58 4.24
N GLU A 96 0.06 -15.95 3.45
CA GLU A 96 -0.32 -16.38 2.10
C GLU A 96 -0.16 -15.18 1.14
N ASN A 97 0.54 -15.35 0.01
CA ASN A 97 0.80 -14.30 -0.98
C ASN A 97 1.36 -12.97 -0.42
N GLY A 98 2.20 -13.04 0.63
CA GLY A 98 2.79 -11.85 1.27
C GLY A 98 1.87 -11.15 2.26
N VAL A 99 0.67 -11.69 2.53
CA VAL A 99 -0.28 -11.19 3.54
C VAL A 99 -0.23 -12.07 4.78
N LEU A 100 0.15 -11.47 5.91
CA LEU A 100 -0.03 -12.02 7.25
C LEU A 100 -1.51 -11.84 7.64
N SER A 101 -2.17 -12.90 8.06
CA SER A 101 -3.57 -12.87 8.50
C SER A 101 -3.78 -13.72 9.74
N PHE A 102 -4.70 -13.29 10.61
CA PHE A 102 -5.06 -14.01 11.84
C PHE A 102 -6.49 -13.69 12.32
N ASP A 103 -6.94 -14.44 13.32
CA ASP A 103 -8.29 -14.44 13.90
C ASP A 103 -9.41 -14.57 12.85
N GLY A 104 -9.17 -15.44 11.86
CA GLY A 104 -10.09 -15.69 10.75
C GLY A 104 -10.15 -14.53 9.74
N ALA A 105 -8.99 -13.94 9.41
CA ALA A 105 -8.85 -12.78 8.52
C ALA A 105 -9.64 -11.53 8.99
N LYS A 106 -9.87 -11.41 10.30
CA LYS A 106 -10.25 -10.14 10.92
C LYS A 106 -9.09 -9.16 10.88
N GLN A 107 -7.89 -9.67 11.14
CA GLN A 107 -6.62 -8.99 11.13
C GLN A 107 -5.84 -9.43 9.89
N GLN A 108 -5.41 -8.48 9.06
CA GLN A 108 -4.68 -8.68 7.81
C GLN A 108 -3.66 -7.56 7.64
N TYR A 109 -2.39 -7.95 7.51
CA TYR A 109 -1.25 -7.05 7.34
C TYR A 109 -0.41 -7.52 6.15
N GLN A 110 0.22 -6.60 5.45
CA GLN A 110 1.20 -6.86 4.40
C GLN A 110 2.55 -6.28 4.80
N ARG A 111 3.63 -6.65 4.13
CA ARG A 111 4.94 -6.02 4.37
C ARG A 111 4.86 -4.52 4.22
N LEU A 112 5.46 -3.78 5.15
CA LEU A 112 5.52 -2.32 5.12
C LEU A 112 6.16 -1.87 3.80
N ARG A 113 5.37 -1.30 2.89
CA ARG A 113 5.87 -0.77 1.62
C ARG A 113 6.75 0.45 1.87
N THR A 114 7.85 0.55 1.11
CA THR A 114 8.64 1.78 1.05
C THR A 114 7.81 2.92 0.46
N SER A 115 8.19 4.16 0.76
CA SER A 115 7.60 5.35 0.14
C SER A 115 7.61 5.30 -1.39
N GLU A 116 8.68 4.77 -1.99
CA GLU A 116 8.81 4.59 -3.44
C GLU A 116 7.77 3.58 -3.97
N GLN A 117 7.62 2.42 -3.32
CA GLN A 117 6.61 1.42 -3.68
C GLN A 117 5.18 2.00 -3.59
N LYS A 118 4.88 2.77 -2.54
CA LYS A 118 3.57 3.43 -2.39
C LYS A 118 3.32 4.47 -3.49
N ILE A 119 4.35 5.18 -3.95
CA ILE A 119 4.25 6.10 -5.11
C ILE A 119 4.03 5.31 -6.40
N ASP A 120 4.79 4.24 -6.66
CA ASP A 120 4.69 3.48 -7.91
C ASP A 120 3.33 2.76 -8.05
N GLU A 121 2.77 2.22 -6.96
CA GLU A 121 1.41 1.65 -6.93
C GLU A 121 0.33 2.72 -7.23
N LEU A 122 0.51 3.92 -6.68
CA LEU A 122 -0.41 5.05 -6.90
C LEU A 122 -0.33 5.54 -8.35
N ILE A 123 0.88 5.74 -8.87
CA ILE A 123 1.13 6.13 -10.27
C ILE A 123 0.60 5.09 -11.24
N THR A 124 0.76 3.79 -10.95
CA THR A 124 0.18 2.70 -11.74
C THR A 124 -1.35 2.79 -11.75
N SER A 125 -1.96 3.06 -10.59
CA SER A 125 -3.42 3.24 -10.48
C SER A 125 -3.92 4.46 -11.27
N LEU A 126 -3.23 5.60 -11.17
CA LEU A 126 -3.56 6.84 -11.88
C LEU A 126 -3.40 6.67 -13.40
N SER A 127 -2.34 5.99 -13.84
CA SER A 127 -2.06 5.70 -15.26
C SER A 127 -3.08 4.75 -15.90
N SER A 128 -3.92 4.08 -15.09
CA SER A 128 -4.97 3.16 -15.54
C SER A 128 -6.38 3.77 -15.59
N ILE A 129 -6.53 5.08 -15.33
CA ILE A 129 -7.82 5.76 -15.40
C ILE A 129 -8.38 5.72 -16.83
N GLU A 130 -9.54 5.10 -17.00
CA GLU A 130 -10.17 4.92 -18.31
C GLU A 130 -10.47 6.26 -18.99
N GLY A 131 -10.09 6.36 -20.27
CA GLY A 131 -10.30 7.54 -21.10
C GLY A 131 -9.31 8.68 -20.86
N ILE A 132 -8.21 8.46 -20.12
CA ILE A 132 -7.09 9.40 -20.02
C ILE A 132 -5.79 8.71 -20.41
N ASN A 133 -5.10 9.22 -21.43
CA ASN A 133 -3.81 8.69 -21.86
C ASN A 133 -2.68 9.46 -21.16
N PHE A 134 -2.08 8.84 -20.14
CA PHE A 134 -0.92 9.37 -19.42
C PHE A 134 0.41 9.00 -20.10
N SER A 135 1.41 9.88 -19.92
CA SER A 135 2.80 9.58 -20.23
C SER A 135 3.33 8.44 -19.36
N LYS A 136 4.47 7.87 -19.75
CA LYS A 136 5.25 7.06 -18.82
C LYS A 136 5.65 7.89 -17.59
N PRO A 137 5.80 7.28 -16.40
CA PRO A 137 6.30 7.96 -15.22
C PRO A 137 7.73 8.47 -15.42
N GLY A 138 7.99 9.69 -14.98
CA GLY A 138 9.34 10.28 -14.90
C GLY A 138 9.62 10.79 -13.48
N ASP A 139 10.90 10.83 -13.10
CA ASP A 139 11.29 11.44 -11.81
C ASP A 139 11.02 12.95 -11.82
N THR A 140 10.59 13.50 -10.69
CA THR A 140 10.25 14.91 -10.54
C THR A 140 10.65 15.48 -9.18
N GLN A 141 10.65 16.81 -9.10
CA GLN A 141 10.58 17.54 -7.83
C GLN A 141 9.50 18.62 -7.93
N PHE A 142 8.66 18.72 -6.91
CA PHE A 142 7.60 19.72 -6.82
C PHE A 142 7.59 20.39 -5.45
N THR A 143 7.05 21.61 -5.39
CA THR A 143 6.93 22.37 -4.14
C THR A 143 5.64 22.01 -3.43
N TRP A 144 5.72 21.77 -2.13
CA TRP A 144 4.57 21.59 -1.24
C TRP A 144 4.65 22.60 -0.09
N ASN A 145 3.53 23.27 0.18
CA ASN A 145 3.37 24.21 1.27
C ASN A 145 2.90 23.47 2.53
N PHE A 146 3.65 23.62 3.62
CA PHE A 146 3.35 23.03 4.92
C PHE A 146 2.85 24.11 5.88
N GLU A 147 1.71 23.86 6.52
CA GLU A 147 1.14 24.75 7.54
C GLU A 147 2.18 25.10 8.62
N GLY A 148 2.37 26.40 8.90
CA GLY A 148 3.32 26.91 9.89
C GLY A 148 4.81 26.71 9.59
N ILE A 149 5.17 25.90 8.58
CA ILE A 149 6.56 25.54 8.24
C ILE A 149 7.00 26.18 6.91
N GLY A 150 6.06 26.45 6.00
CA GLY A 150 6.32 27.02 4.68
C GLY A 150 6.63 25.96 3.61
N GLN A 151 7.22 26.41 2.50
CA GLN A 151 7.41 25.59 1.31
C GLN A 151 8.65 24.68 1.40
N LYS A 152 8.49 23.39 1.05
CA LYS A 152 9.59 22.45 0.81
C LYS A 152 9.47 21.82 -0.57
N LYS A 153 10.58 21.33 -1.12
CA LYS A 153 10.58 20.48 -2.32
C LYS A 153 10.45 19.01 -1.91
N LEU A 154 9.54 18.30 -2.57
CA LEU A 154 9.37 16.86 -2.45
C LEU A 154 9.91 16.18 -3.71
N LYS A 155 10.60 15.04 -3.54
CA LYS A 155 10.98 14.15 -4.65
C LYS A 155 9.85 13.16 -4.92
N GLY A 156 9.75 12.67 -6.15
CA GLY A 156 8.78 11.65 -6.50
C GLY A 156 8.68 11.39 -7.99
N LYS A 157 7.52 10.94 -8.44
CA LYS A 157 7.21 10.62 -9.85
C LYS A 157 6.16 11.58 -10.40
N MET A 158 6.21 11.84 -11.71
CA MET A 158 5.21 12.60 -12.45
C MET A 158 4.69 11.80 -13.65
N ILE A 159 3.39 11.92 -13.92
CA ILE A 159 2.74 11.54 -15.17
C ILE A 159 1.97 12.73 -15.75
N LYS A 160 1.98 12.88 -17.08
CA LYS A 160 1.34 13.97 -17.82
C LYS A 160 0.32 13.42 -18.81
N ALA A 161 -0.92 13.91 -18.78
CA ALA A 161 -1.91 13.65 -19.81
C ALA A 161 -2.06 14.85 -20.74
N THR A 162 -2.26 14.54 -22.02
CA THR A 162 -2.55 15.50 -23.09
C THR A 162 -4.04 15.47 -23.38
N ILE A 163 -4.74 16.58 -23.14
CA ILE A 163 -6.21 16.68 -23.27
C ILE A 163 -6.53 17.58 -24.45
N LEU A 164 -7.23 17.05 -25.45
CA LEU A 164 -7.77 17.84 -26.56
C LEU A 164 -9.09 18.49 -26.11
N LEU A 165 -9.20 19.81 -26.23
CA LEU A 165 -10.44 20.52 -25.90
C LEU A 165 -11.43 20.42 -27.07
N THR A 166 -12.61 19.85 -26.81
CA THR A 166 -13.65 19.61 -27.84
C THR A 166 -14.65 20.78 -27.96
N THR A 167 -14.71 21.61 -26.91
CA THR A 167 -15.54 22.80 -26.72
C THR A 167 -14.68 24.06 -26.52
N ASP A 168 -15.29 25.24 -26.54
CA ASP A 168 -14.66 26.51 -26.17
C ASP A 168 -14.76 26.78 -24.66
N ASP A 169 -14.53 25.72 -23.87
CA ASP A 169 -14.46 25.74 -22.42
C ASP A 169 -13.46 24.67 -21.93
N TYR A 170 -13.24 24.60 -20.62
CA TYR A 170 -12.30 23.64 -20.01
C TYR A 170 -12.98 22.35 -19.51
N THR A 171 -14.18 22.01 -20.03
CA THR A 171 -14.97 20.85 -19.54
C THR A 171 -14.20 19.53 -19.67
N ASP A 172 -13.49 19.31 -20.78
CA ASP A 172 -12.69 18.10 -20.99
C ASP A 172 -11.55 17.97 -19.95
N LEU A 173 -10.87 19.09 -19.65
CA LEU A 173 -9.80 19.13 -18.65
C LEU A 173 -10.35 18.93 -17.23
N ALA A 174 -11.46 19.60 -16.91
CA ALA A 174 -12.13 19.47 -15.62
C ALA A 174 -12.66 18.04 -15.38
N ASN A 175 -13.20 17.38 -16.41
CA ASN A 175 -13.62 15.98 -16.35
C ASN A 175 -12.44 15.02 -16.13
N ALA A 176 -11.29 15.28 -16.78
CA ALA A 176 -10.07 14.51 -16.56
C ALA A 176 -9.53 14.69 -15.13
N ALA A 177 -9.46 15.93 -14.64
CA ALA A 177 -9.06 16.24 -13.27
C ALA A 177 -10.01 15.63 -12.22
N LYS A 178 -11.33 15.65 -12.48
CA LYS A 178 -12.34 15.04 -11.61
C LYS A 178 -12.11 13.53 -11.42
N LYS A 179 -11.88 12.77 -12.50
CA LYS A 179 -11.59 11.32 -12.41
C LYS A 179 -10.35 11.02 -11.53
N VAL A 180 -9.33 11.88 -11.61
CA VAL A 180 -8.13 11.78 -10.76
C VAL A 180 -8.49 12.00 -9.30
N VAL A 181 -9.25 13.07 -8.99
CA VAL A 181 -9.70 13.36 -7.62
C VAL A 181 -10.57 12.23 -7.07
N GLU A 182 -11.51 11.69 -7.86
CA GLU A 182 -12.35 10.55 -7.47
C GLU A 182 -11.52 9.31 -7.13
N LEU A 183 -10.51 8.97 -7.94
CA LEU A 183 -9.59 7.86 -7.64
C LEU A 183 -8.82 8.11 -6.34
N LEU A 184 -8.28 9.32 -6.15
CA LEU A 184 -7.54 9.69 -4.94
C LEU A 184 -8.44 9.60 -3.69
N THR A 185 -9.66 10.13 -3.75
CA THR A 185 -10.65 10.03 -2.66
C THR A 185 -10.99 8.56 -2.35
N SER A 186 -11.17 7.70 -3.36
CA SER A 186 -11.39 6.26 -3.13
C SER A 186 -10.21 5.54 -2.48
N LYS A 187 -8.99 6.11 -2.59
CA LYS A 187 -7.76 5.65 -1.93
C LYS A 187 -7.48 6.38 -0.59
N GLY A 188 -8.48 7.08 -0.05
CA GLY A 188 -8.40 7.73 1.27
C GLY A 188 -7.61 9.05 1.29
N PHE A 189 -7.32 9.67 0.15
CA PHE A 189 -6.69 10.99 0.11
C PHE A 189 -7.69 12.09 0.47
N THR A 190 -7.25 13.04 1.29
CA THR A 190 -7.97 14.28 1.61
C THR A 190 -7.42 15.46 0.80
N LYS A 191 -8.26 16.47 0.59
CA LYS A 191 -7.88 17.76 -0.03
C LYS A 191 -6.91 18.52 0.89
N SER A 192 -5.87 19.17 0.34
CA SER A 192 -4.92 19.99 1.08
C SER A 192 -5.17 21.48 0.83
N ASP A 193 -5.79 22.17 1.79
CA ASP A 193 -6.20 23.58 1.61
C ASP A 193 -5.03 24.55 1.37
N TYR A 194 -3.81 24.20 1.81
CA TYR A 194 -2.60 25.01 1.64
C TYR A 194 -1.92 24.89 0.26
N ASN A 195 -2.38 23.96 -0.58
CA ASN A 195 -1.74 23.59 -1.85
C ASN A 195 -2.68 23.75 -3.06
N MET A 196 -3.69 24.61 -2.95
CA MET A 196 -4.71 24.83 -3.97
C MET A 196 -4.72 26.24 -4.56
N THR A 197 -4.94 26.29 -5.87
CA THR A 197 -5.17 27.49 -6.68
C THR A 197 -6.19 27.17 -7.77
N GLU A 198 -6.55 28.12 -8.64
CA GLU A 198 -7.44 27.89 -9.78
C GLU A 198 -6.92 26.79 -10.73
N ILE A 199 -5.61 26.66 -10.86
CA ILE A 199 -4.93 25.72 -11.77
C ILE A 199 -4.26 24.53 -11.05
N GLN A 200 -4.40 24.44 -9.73
CA GLN A 200 -3.67 23.44 -8.93
C GLN A 200 -4.54 22.87 -7.79
N SER A 201 -4.52 21.55 -7.63
CA SER A 201 -5.17 20.85 -6.52
C SER A 201 -4.18 19.95 -5.80
N GLY A 202 -3.97 20.20 -4.51
CA GLY A 202 -3.21 19.33 -3.63
C GLY A 202 -4.11 18.31 -2.93
N ALA A 203 -3.68 17.05 -2.88
CA ALA A 203 -4.29 15.99 -2.08
C ALA A 203 -3.23 15.23 -1.28
N GLU A 204 -3.59 14.69 -0.11
CA GLU A 204 -2.66 14.01 0.77
C GLU A 204 -3.27 12.80 1.48
N ASN A 205 -2.43 11.78 1.72
CA ASN A 205 -2.75 10.63 2.57
C ASN A 205 -1.49 10.29 3.39
N GLY A 206 -1.51 10.68 4.67
CA GLY A 206 -0.35 10.59 5.56
C GLY A 206 0.90 11.26 4.94
N PRO A 207 2.02 10.52 4.75
CA PRO A 207 3.25 11.08 4.18
C PRO A 207 3.18 11.32 2.67
N ILE A 208 2.22 10.72 1.94
CA ILE A 208 2.12 10.82 0.47
C ILE A 208 1.38 12.09 0.10
N LYS A 209 2.00 12.92 -0.75
CA LYS A 209 1.45 14.16 -1.29
C LYS A 209 1.29 14.04 -2.80
N VAL A 210 0.14 14.47 -3.30
CA VAL A 210 -0.21 14.47 -4.73
C VAL A 210 -0.55 15.88 -5.14
N LEU A 211 0.16 16.39 -6.15
CA LEU A 211 -0.10 17.69 -6.75
C LEU A 211 -0.64 17.49 -8.17
N ILE A 212 -1.89 17.90 -8.37
CA ILE A 212 -2.55 17.92 -9.67
C ILE A 212 -2.43 19.35 -10.21
N LYS A 213 -1.80 19.52 -11.38
CA LYS A 213 -1.63 20.82 -12.04
C LYS A 213 -2.29 20.79 -13.42
N GLN A 214 -3.06 21.82 -13.71
CA GLN A 214 -3.74 22.04 -14.98
C GLN A 214 -2.97 23.12 -15.76
N GLU A 215 -2.64 22.84 -17.02
CA GLU A 215 -2.05 23.81 -17.94
C GLU A 215 -3.05 24.04 -19.08
N ALA A 216 -3.75 25.16 -19.01
CA ALA A 216 -4.72 25.58 -20.03
C ALA A 216 -4.03 26.36 -21.16
N PRO A 217 -4.48 26.21 -22.42
CA PRO A 217 -4.08 27.11 -23.50
C PRO A 217 -4.68 28.50 -23.30
N GLU A 218 -4.01 29.53 -23.84
CA GLU A 218 -4.50 30.91 -23.85
C GLU A 218 -5.86 31.02 -24.54
N SER A 219 -6.79 31.69 -23.86
CA SER A 219 -8.18 31.92 -24.27
C SER A 219 -8.49 33.39 -24.58
N TYR A 220 -7.48 34.25 -24.56
CA TYR A 220 -7.58 35.67 -24.93
C TYR A 220 -6.33 36.12 -25.69
N ASP A 221 -6.47 37.16 -26.49
CA ASP A 221 -5.38 37.87 -27.16
C ASP A 221 -4.86 38.98 -26.23
N PRO A 222 -3.58 38.97 -25.80
CA PRO A 222 -3.03 39.98 -24.91
C PRO A 222 -2.87 41.37 -25.56
N GLU A 223 -2.90 41.49 -26.88
CA GLU A 223 -2.81 42.78 -27.58
C GLU A 223 -4.18 43.44 -27.80
N THR A 224 -5.24 42.63 -27.97
CA THR A 224 -6.59 43.13 -28.29
C THR A 224 -7.63 42.94 -27.19
N ASP A 225 -7.31 42.20 -26.11
CA ASP A 225 -8.22 41.80 -25.02
C ASP A 225 -9.49 41.08 -25.55
N THR A 226 -9.37 40.39 -26.69
CA THR A 226 -10.47 39.64 -27.30
C THR A 226 -10.38 38.15 -26.99
N PRO A 227 -11.51 37.45 -26.72
CA PRO A 227 -11.51 36.01 -26.52
C PRO A 227 -11.07 35.25 -27.79
N ILE A 228 -10.15 34.30 -27.63
CA ILE A 228 -9.72 33.37 -28.67
C ILE A 228 -10.34 32.00 -28.40
N SER A 229 -10.93 31.39 -29.43
CA SER A 229 -11.39 30.00 -29.39
C SER A 229 -10.29 29.06 -28.87
N ILE A 230 -10.63 28.19 -27.92
CA ILE A 230 -9.75 27.16 -27.36
C ILE A 230 -10.11 25.76 -27.85
N LYS A 231 -11.25 25.61 -28.53
CA LYS A 231 -11.64 24.38 -29.20
C LYS A 231 -10.57 23.91 -30.19
N GLY A 232 -10.20 22.64 -30.10
CA GLY A 232 -9.12 22.03 -30.89
C GLY A 232 -7.71 22.34 -30.37
N LYS A 233 -7.55 23.18 -29.35
CA LYS A 233 -6.27 23.34 -28.65
C LYS A 233 -6.05 22.22 -27.63
N THR A 234 -4.79 22.07 -27.23
CA THR A 234 -4.35 21.11 -26.23
C THR A 234 -4.23 21.80 -24.86
N ALA A 235 -4.81 21.18 -23.83
CA ALA A 235 -4.50 21.42 -22.44
C ALA A 235 -3.70 20.24 -21.87
N TYR A 236 -3.08 20.42 -20.71
CA TYR A 236 -2.37 19.35 -20.01
C TYR A 236 -2.82 19.18 -18.56
N LEU A 237 -2.75 17.94 -18.11
CA LEU A 237 -2.95 17.56 -16.71
C LEU A 237 -1.69 16.84 -16.22
N GLU A 238 -0.94 17.49 -15.32
CA GLU A 238 0.25 16.94 -14.69
C GLU A 238 -0.10 16.44 -13.29
N ILE A 239 0.29 15.21 -12.96
CA ILE A 239 0.08 14.61 -11.64
C ILE A 239 1.43 14.22 -11.07
N MET A 240 1.82 14.88 -9.98
CA MET A 240 3.08 14.66 -9.29
C MET A 240 2.80 13.98 -7.95
N CYS A 241 3.38 12.81 -7.72
CA CYS A 241 3.23 12.04 -6.48
C CYS A 241 4.59 11.96 -5.78
N GLY A 242 4.66 12.39 -4.52
CA GLY A 242 5.88 12.41 -3.72
C GLY A 242 5.60 12.12 -2.25
N VAL A 243 6.66 12.05 -1.45
CA VAL A 243 6.58 11.85 0.00
C VAL A 243 7.35 12.90 0.77
N ILE A 244 6.95 13.08 2.03
CA ILE A 244 7.81 13.71 3.04
C ILE A 244 8.94 12.72 3.39
N GLU A 245 10.19 13.14 3.18
CA GLU A 245 11.40 12.53 3.77
C GLU A 245 11.60 13.03 5.22
#